data_AF-A0A5B6TGZ0-F1
#
_entry.id   AF-A0A5B6TGZ0-F1
#
_cell.length_a   1.000
_cell.length_b   1.000
_cell.length_c   1.000
_cell.angle_alpha   90.00
_cell.angle_beta   90.00
_cell.angle_gamma   90.00
#
_symmetry.space_group_name_H-M   'P 1'
#
loop_
_entity.id
_entity.type
_entity.pdbx_description
1 polymer ?
#
loop_
_entity_poly.entity_id
_entity_poly.type
_entity_poly.pdbx_seq_one_letter_code
_entity_poly.pdbx_strand_id
1 'polypeptide(L)'
;MKSIKLISALLVFLVLISKDAFGQSSSSFYLSQEENQQWLATLTLKDKDAKLGMIADRLLLNDRESDSLQRQCCYPLLIVEGIPLENTNLLSDSIGVVLSNYLNKENVKDVAVFDKAAEMILCTPSNGIILLTLRDKRTAKQFRRLMGLK
;
A
#
# COMPACT_ATOMS: atom_id res chain seq x y z
N MET A 1 -42.90 -8.97 31.10
CA MET A 1 -42.32 -9.76 29.98
C MET A 1 -42.12 -8.99 28.66
N LYS A 2 -42.47 -7.68 28.55
CA LYS A 2 -42.21 -6.89 27.33
C LYS A 2 -40.79 -6.29 27.29
N SER A 3 -40.17 -6.03 28.44
CA SER A 3 -38.87 -5.36 28.57
C SER A 3 -37.67 -6.21 28.14
N ILE A 4 -37.76 -7.54 28.25
CA ILE A 4 -36.66 -8.45 27.88
C ILE A 4 -36.46 -8.47 26.35
N LYS A 5 -37.55 -8.43 25.57
CA LYS A 5 -37.49 -8.43 24.10
C LYS A 5 -36.87 -7.15 23.52
N LEU A 6 -36.98 -6.03 24.25
CA LEU A 6 -36.40 -4.74 23.85
C LEU A 6 -34.88 -4.72 24.03
N ILE A 7 -34.38 -5.34 25.10
CA ILE A 7 -32.94 -5.44 25.36
C ILE A 7 -32.27 -6.36 24.33
N SER A 8 -32.91 -7.47 23.95
CA SER A 8 -32.39 -8.39 22.92
C SER A 8 -32.28 -7.73 21.55
N ALA A 9 -33.26 -6.90 21.16
CA ALA A 9 -33.24 -6.18 19.89
C ALA A 9 -32.16 -5.09 19.85
N LEU A 10 -31.93 -4.40 20.97
CA LEU A 10 -30.89 -3.37 21.09
C LEU A 10 -29.47 -3.97 20.96
N LEU A 11 -29.25 -5.16 21.52
CA LEU A 11 -27.97 -5.88 21.44
C LEU A 11 -27.65 -6.36 20.02
N VAL A 12 -28.65 -6.86 19.28
CA VAL A 12 -28.46 -7.23 17.87
C VAL A 12 -28.18 -6.00 17.00
N PHE A 13 -28.84 -4.87 17.29
CA PHE A 13 -28.59 -3.62 16.60
C PHE A 13 -27.16 -3.08 16.84
N LEU A 14 -26.64 -3.16 18.07
CA LEU A 14 -25.28 -2.74 18.39
C LEU A 14 -24.19 -3.59 17.71
N VAL A 15 -24.41 -4.90 17.57
CA VAL A 15 -23.46 -5.80 16.87
C VAL A 15 -23.46 -5.53 15.36
N LEU A 16 -24.58 -5.11 14.79
CA LEU A 16 -24.68 -4.78 13.36
C LEU A 16 -24.01 -3.45 13.00
N ILE A 17 -23.95 -2.48 13.92
CA ILE A 17 -23.32 -1.17 13.69
C ILE A 17 -21.78 -1.26 13.81
N SER A 18 -21.25 -2.23 14.57
CA SER A 18 -19.80 -2.36 14.78
C SER A 18 -18.99 -2.84 13.56
N LYS A 19 -19.60 -3.05 12.40
CA LYS A 19 -18.89 -3.51 11.20
C LYS A 19 -18.19 -2.42 10.38
N ASP A 20 -18.48 -1.14 10.65
CA ASP A 20 -17.92 -0.03 9.86
C ASP A 20 -16.90 0.85 10.65
N ALA A 21 -16.44 0.41 11.82
CA ALA A 21 -15.48 1.15 12.65
C ALA A 21 -14.00 0.84 12.35
N PHE A 22 -13.68 0.35 11.15
CA PHE A 22 -12.30 0.23 10.65
C PHE A 22 -12.14 1.13 9.44
N GLY A 23 -11.42 2.26 9.57
CA GLY A 23 -11.11 3.03 8.37
C GLY A 23 -10.60 4.45 8.52
N GLN A 24 -9.99 4.84 9.63
CA GLN A 24 -9.06 5.97 9.61
C GLN A 24 -7.74 5.53 10.26
N SER A 25 -7.10 4.57 9.60
CA SER A 25 -5.64 4.47 9.73
C SER A 25 -5.10 5.53 8.78
N SER A 26 -4.72 6.69 9.32
CA SER A 26 -3.65 7.47 8.69
C SER A 26 -2.44 6.55 8.65
N SER A 27 -2.30 5.78 7.57
CA SER A 27 -1.09 4.99 7.37
C SER A 27 0.03 6.01 7.29
N SER A 28 1.04 5.98 8.15
CA SER A 28 2.17 6.88 7.99
C SER A 28 3.02 6.37 6.82
N PHE A 29 3.45 7.27 5.94
CA PHE A 29 4.44 6.94 4.92
C PHE A 29 5.74 6.43 5.60
N TYR A 30 6.16 7.15 6.63
CA TYR A 30 7.35 6.86 7.43
C TYR A 30 7.01 5.98 8.63
N LEU A 31 7.59 4.78 8.67
CA LEU A 31 7.47 3.85 9.80
C LEU A 31 8.86 3.57 10.38
N SER A 32 8.91 3.15 11.65
CA SER A 32 10.08 2.46 12.20
C SER A 32 10.34 1.14 11.47
N GLN A 33 11.51 0.55 11.67
CA GLN A 33 11.87 -0.72 11.05
C GLN A 33 10.88 -1.84 11.44
N GLU A 34 10.53 -1.93 12.72
CA GLU A 34 9.61 -2.93 13.27
C GLU A 34 8.20 -2.75 12.71
N GLU A 35 7.68 -1.53 12.70
CA GLU A 35 6.36 -1.21 12.13
C GLU A 35 6.32 -1.52 10.63
N ASN A 36 7.41 -1.24 9.91
CA ASN A 36 7.50 -1.56 8.50
C ASN A 36 7.49 -3.08 8.24
N GLN A 37 8.20 -3.86 9.06
CA GLN A 37 8.17 -5.32 8.99
C GLN A 37 6.77 -5.88 9.28
N GLN A 38 6.10 -5.36 10.30
CA GLN A 38 4.72 -5.74 10.63
C GLN A 38 3.75 -5.39 9.50
N TRP A 39 3.92 -4.23 8.88
CA TRP A 39 3.12 -3.82 7.74
C TRP A 39 3.34 -4.75 6.53
N LEU A 40 4.59 -5.11 6.21
CA LEU A 40 4.91 -6.07 5.13
C LEU A 40 4.36 -7.48 5.40
N ALA A 41 4.46 -7.95 6.65
CA ALA A 41 3.87 -9.21 7.07
C ALA A 41 2.35 -9.20 6.92
N THR A 42 1.70 -8.11 7.32
CA THR A 42 0.26 -7.90 7.14
C THR A 42 -0.10 -7.90 5.65
N LEU A 43 0.65 -7.13 4.84
CA LEU A 43 0.45 -7.04 3.40
C LEU A 43 0.55 -8.42 2.74
N THR A 44 1.48 -9.27 3.16
CA THR A 44 1.67 -10.61 2.60
C THR A 44 0.42 -11.49 2.75
N LEU A 45 -0.31 -11.34 3.86
CA LEU A 45 -1.48 -12.16 4.21
C LEU A 45 -2.81 -11.67 3.60
N LYS A 46 -2.85 -10.44 3.07
CA LYS A 46 -4.07 -9.87 2.45
C LYS A 46 -4.35 -10.48 1.08
N ASP A 47 -5.62 -10.40 0.66
CA ASP A 47 -5.97 -10.66 -0.74
C ASP A 47 -5.44 -9.55 -1.65
N LYS A 48 -5.44 -9.79 -2.97
CA LYS A 48 -4.83 -8.87 -3.94
C LYS A 48 -5.46 -7.46 -3.91
N ASP A 49 -6.77 -7.35 -3.78
CA ASP A 49 -7.45 -6.05 -3.81
C ASP A 49 -7.07 -5.25 -2.55
N ALA A 50 -7.09 -5.90 -1.39
CA ALA A 50 -6.64 -5.30 -0.14
C ALA A 50 -5.14 -4.94 -0.15
N LYS A 51 -4.27 -5.77 -0.76
CA LYS A 51 -2.84 -5.44 -0.92
C LYS A 51 -2.65 -4.16 -1.70
N LEU A 52 -3.33 -4.04 -2.84
CA LEU A 52 -3.20 -2.90 -3.73
C LEU A 52 -3.68 -1.60 -3.07
N GLY A 53 -4.79 -1.66 -2.33
CA GLY A 53 -5.27 -0.53 -1.53
C GLY A 53 -4.24 -0.09 -0.49
N MET A 54 -3.73 -1.02 0.32
CA MET A 54 -2.70 -0.72 1.33
C MET A 54 -1.42 -0.12 0.73
N ILE A 55 -0.99 -0.60 -0.45
CA ILE A 55 0.19 -0.09 -1.16
C ILE A 55 -0.07 1.34 -1.66
N ALA A 56 -1.22 1.58 -2.28
CA ALA A 56 -1.61 2.88 -2.80
C ALA A 56 -1.69 3.92 -1.67
N ASP A 57 -2.42 3.59 -0.60
CA ASP A 57 -2.59 4.46 0.56
C ASP A 57 -1.23 4.82 1.15
N ARG A 58 -0.40 3.80 1.44
CA ARG A 58 0.85 4.02 2.16
C ARG A 58 1.92 4.72 1.32
N LEU A 59 2.14 4.27 0.09
CA LEU A 59 3.34 4.62 -0.70
C LEU A 59 3.08 5.69 -1.77
N LEU A 60 1.82 5.89 -2.19
CA LEU A 60 1.48 6.78 -3.30
C LEU A 60 0.61 7.97 -2.91
N LEU A 61 -0.25 7.82 -1.89
CA LEU A 61 -1.27 8.81 -1.53
C LEU A 61 -0.98 9.57 -0.24
N ASN A 62 -0.17 9.03 0.66
CA ASN A 62 0.19 9.76 1.88
C ASN A 62 1.07 10.96 1.59
N ASP A 63 0.72 12.07 2.24
CA ASP A 63 1.51 13.28 2.27
C ASP A 63 2.88 12.99 2.88
N ARG A 64 3.92 13.20 2.08
CA ARG A 64 5.30 13.19 2.51
C ARG A 64 5.56 14.51 3.21
N GLU A 65 4.99 14.69 4.40
CA GLU A 65 5.32 15.88 5.19
C GLU A 65 6.84 15.98 5.29
N SER A 66 7.35 17.19 4.99
CA SER A 66 8.77 17.49 4.86
C SER A 66 9.41 17.56 6.24
N ASP A 67 9.27 16.51 7.04
CA ASP A 67 9.76 16.55 8.39
C ASP A 67 11.23 16.19 8.42
N SER A 68 11.99 17.00 9.14
CA SER A 68 13.45 16.95 9.26
C SER A 68 14.01 15.65 9.89
N LEU A 69 13.14 14.67 10.14
CA LEU A 69 13.39 13.37 10.78
C LEU A 69 13.71 12.23 9.80
N GLN A 70 13.96 12.52 8.51
CA GLN A 70 14.25 11.55 7.44
C GLN A 70 15.36 10.50 7.73
N ARG A 71 16.15 10.66 8.80
CA ARG A 71 17.33 9.83 9.07
C ARG A 71 17.03 8.44 9.67
N GLN A 72 15.80 8.15 10.08
CA GLN A 72 15.45 6.85 10.72
C GLN A 72 14.24 6.14 10.13
N CYS A 73 13.63 6.68 9.08
CA CYS A 73 12.39 6.14 8.54
C CYS A 73 12.64 5.01 7.54
N CYS A 74 11.89 3.92 7.69
CA CYS A 74 11.98 2.72 6.87
C CYS A 74 10.75 2.59 5.97
N TYR A 75 10.95 2.50 4.66
CA TYR A 75 9.90 2.18 3.68
C TYR A 75 10.40 1.13 2.69
N PRO A 76 9.51 0.27 2.17
CA PRO A 76 9.89 -0.74 1.19
C PRO A 76 10.11 -0.09 -0.18
N LEU A 77 10.96 -0.70 -1.00
CA LEU A 77 11.09 -0.31 -2.40
C LEU A 77 9.92 -0.88 -3.22
N LEU A 78 9.16 0.00 -3.87
CA LEU A 78 8.12 -0.40 -4.81
C LEU A 78 8.74 -0.51 -6.22
N ILE A 79 8.56 -1.65 -6.88
CA ILE A 79 9.02 -1.89 -8.26
C ILE A 79 7.81 -2.32 -9.08
N VAL A 80 7.60 -1.66 -10.21
CA VAL A 80 6.51 -1.99 -11.15
C VAL A 80 7.12 -2.30 -12.51
N GLU A 81 6.89 -3.51 -13.03
CA GLU A 81 7.47 -3.96 -14.31
C GLU A 81 9.01 -3.77 -14.38
N GLY A 82 9.69 -4.04 -13.26
CA GLY A 82 11.15 -3.88 -13.15
C GLY A 82 11.62 -2.43 -13.04
N ILE A 83 10.72 -1.45 -12.96
CA ILE A 83 11.04 -0.03 -12.78
C ILE A 83 10.92 0.29 -11.28
N PRO A 84 12.03 0.62 -10.60
CA PRO A 84 11.96 1.05 -9.21
C PRO A 84 11.31 2.43 -9.14
N LEU A 85 10.28 2.54 -8.31
CA LEU A 85 9.67 3.81 -7.93
C LEU A 85 10.44 4.32 -6.71
N GLU A 86 11.66 4.79 -6.95
CA GLU A 86 12.46 5.43 -5.91
C GLU A 86 11.76 6.71 -5.44
N ASN A 87 11.90 6.99 -4.14
CA ASN A 87 11.35 8.13 -3.41
C ASN A 87 11.98 9.46 -3.87
N THR A 88 11.84 9.74 -5.15
CA THR A 88 12.30 10.95 -5.79
C THR A 88 11.10 11.86 -5.93
N ASN A 89 11.38 13.15 -5.93
CA ASN A 89 10.46 14.28 -6.09
C ASN A 89 9.64 14.25 -7.42
N LEU A 90 9.58 13.10 -8.09
CA LEU A 90 8.84 12.81 -9.33
C LEU A 90 7.40 12.40 -9.10
N LEU A 91 7.02 11.97 -7.89
CA LEU A 91 5.62 11.79 -7.55
C LEU A 91 5.10 13.09 -6.94
N SER A 92 4.84 14.09 -7.78
CA SER A 92 3.89 15.14 -7.37
C SER A 92 2.58 14.45 -6.94
N ASP A 93 1.82 15.05 -6.03
CA ASP A 93 0.55 14.48 -5.53
C ASP A 93 -0.34 13.99 -6.69
N SER A 94 -0.32 14.72 -7.81
CA SER A 94 -1.02 14.35 -9.05
C SER A 94 -0.55 13.03 -9.67
N ILE A 95 0.75 12.75 -9.71
CA ILE A 95 1.29 11.51 -10.28
C ILE A 95 1.02 10.35 -9.31
N GLY A 96 1.14 10.57 -7.99
CA GLY A 96 0.77 9.59 -6.97
C GLY A 96 -0.69 9.13 -7.12
N VAL A 97 -1.62 10.07 -7.29
CA VAL A 97 -3.05 9.79 -7.56
C VAL A 97 -3.28 9.07 -8.88
N VAL A 98 -2.56 9.44 -9.95
CA VAL A 98 -2.70 8.73 -11.24
C VAL A 98 -2.18 7.29 -11.13
N LEU A 99 -1.07 7.09 -10.42
CA LEU A 99 -0.49 5.76 -10.22
C LEU A 99 -1.35 4.89 -9.31
N SER A 100 -1.95 5.44 -8.25
CA SER A 100 -2.85 4.68 -7.37
C SER A 100 -4.06 4.13 -8.15
N ASN A 101 -4.61 4.92 -9.08
CA ASN A 101 -5.68 4.47 -9.96
C ASN A 101 -5.25 3.32 -10.90
N TYR A 102 -3.95 3.23 -11.23
CA TYR A 102 -3.40 2.12 -11.99
C TYR A 102 -3.20 0.86 -11.14
N LEU A 103 -3.10 0.98 -9.81
CA LEU A 103 -2.94 -0.14 -8.89
C LEU A 103 -4.28 -0.79 -8.55
N ASN A 104 -4.89 -1.47 -9.52
CA ASN A 104 -6.12 -2.22 -9.33
C ASN A 104 -6.00 -3.63 -9.92
N LYS A 105 -6.96 -4.51 -9.58
CA LYS A 105 -6.93 -5.91 -10.02
C LYS A 105 -6.97 -6.13 -11.52
N GLU A 106 -7.51 -5.17 -12.27
CA GLU A 106 -7.65 -5.24 -13.72
C GLU A 106 -6.29 -5.00 -14.39
N ASN A 107 -5.51 -4.07 -13.85
CA ASN A 107 -4.22 -3.67 -14.38
C ASN A 107 -3.07 -4.50 -13.79
N VAL A 108 -3.18 -4.98 -12.55
CA VAL A 108 -2.14 -5.73 -11.85
C VAL A 108 -2.43 -7.24 -11.92
N LYS A 109 -1.48 -7.97 -12.50
CA LYS A 109 -1.47 -9.44 -12.55
C LYS A 109 -1.20 -10.02 -11.17
N ASP A 110 -0.08 -9.61 -10.58
CA ASP A 110 0.49 -10.24 -9.39
C ASP A 110 1.24 -9.21 -8.52
N VAL A 111 1.30 -9.54 -7.22
CA VAL A 111 1.91 -8.74 -6.16
C VAL A 111 2.80 -9.65 -5.32
N ALA A 112 4.11 -9.52 -5.46
CA ALA A 112 5.08 -10.23 -4.63
C ALA A 112 5.66 -9.28 -3.57
N VAL A 113 5.72 -9.74 -2.32
CA VAL A 113 6.20 -8.97 -1.18
C VAL A 113 7.38 -9.72 -0.57
N PHE A 114 8.47 -9.00 -0.32
CA PHE A 114 9.70 -9.54 0.26
C PHE A 114 10.04 -8.72 1.50
N ASP A 115 10.10 -9.38 2.65
CA ASP A 115 10.26 -8.78 3.98
C ASP A 115 11.71 -8.52 4.38
N LYS A 116 12.64 -9.30 3.83
CA LYS A 116 14.09 -9.13 4.01
C LYS A 116 14.75 -8.84 2.69
N ALA A 117 15.77 -7.99 2.77
CA ALA A 117 16.55 -7.55 1.64
C ALA A 117 16.95 -8.75 0.79
N ALA A 118 16.45 -8.78 -0.45
CA ALA A 118 17.15 -9.43 -1.53
C ALA A 118 18.44 -8.63 -1.77
N GLU A 119 19.35 -8.63 -0.79
CA GLU A 119 20.62 -7.87 -0.81
C GLU A 119 21.41 -8.19 -2.07
N MET A 120 21.17 -9.37 -2.64
CA MET A 120 21.84 -9.87 -3.83
C MET A 120 21.40 -9.23 -5.15
N ILE A 121 20.23 -8.55 -5.22
CA ILE A 121 19.69 -8.03 -6.49
C ILE A 121 19.82 -6.51 -6.59
N LEU A 122 19.68 -5.78 -5.49
CA LEU A 122 19.55 -4.31 -5.52
C LEU A 122 20.76 -3.54 -4.98
N CYS A 123 21.79 -4.23 -4.46
CA CYS A 123 23.01 -3.62 -3.90
C CYS A 123 22.76 -2.46 -2.91
N THR A 124 21.58 -2.42 -2.28
CA THR A 124 21.12 -1.33 -1.43
C THR A 124 20.39 -1.93 -0.23
N PRO A 125 20.60 -1.43 1.00
CA PRO A 125 19.85 -1.88 2.16
C PRO A 125 18.40 -1.43 1.99
N SER A 126 17.53 -2.35 1.56
CA SER A 126 16.09 -2.10 1.43
C SER A 126 15.34 -2.64 2.63
N ASN A 127 14.38 -1.87 3.14
CA ASN A 127 13.48 -2.30 4.21
C ASN A 127 12.31 -3.11 3.63
N GLY A 128 12.63 -4.08 2.76
CA GLY A 128 11.69 -4.86 1.98
C GLY A 128 11.46 -4.36 0.55
N ILE A 129 10.86 -5.22 -0.27
CA ILE A 129 10.60 -4.98 -1.70
C ILE A 129 9.17 -5.40 -2.00
N ILE A 130 8.46 -4.59 -2.79
CA ILE A 130 7.17 -4.94 -3.36
C ILE A 130 7.33 -4.94 -4.88
N LEU A 131 7.10 -6.10 -5.50
CA LEU A 131 7.11 -6.25 -6.95
C LEU A 131 5.67 -6.32 -7.48
N LEU A 132 5.34 -5.45 -8.41
CA LEU A 132 4.09 -5.45 -9.14
C LEU A 132 4.34 -5.86 -10.58
N THR A 133 3.62 -6.89 -11.02
CA THR A 133 3.56 -7.29 -12.43
C THR A 133 2.25 -6.86 -13.03
N LEU A 134 2.29 -6.14 -14.14
CA LEU A 134 1.11 -5.68 -14.86
C LEU A 134 0.53 -6.81 -15.72
N ARG A 135 -0.78 -6.75 -15.94
CA ARG A 135 -1.54 -7.82 -16.60
C ARG A 135 -1.10 -8.06 -18.03
N ASP A 136 -0.85 -6.98 -18.77
CA ASP A 136 -0.62 -7.04 -20.20
C ASP A 136 0.34 -5.94 -20.69
N LYS A 137 0.87 -6.15 -21.89
CA LYS A 137 1.85 -5.25 -22.52
C LYS A 137 1.30 -3.85 -22.79
N ARG A 138 -0.01 -3.71 -23.03
CA ARG A 138 -0.64 -2.39 -23.28
C ARG A 138 -0.65 -1.58 -22.00
N THR A 139 -1.06 -2.18 -20.89
CA THR A 139 -1.05 -1.58 -19.55
C THR A 139 0.38 -1.22 -19.15
N ALA A 140 1.36 -2.11 -19.37
CA ALA A 140 2.78 -1.82 -19.13
C ALA A 140 3.32 -0.65 -19.97
N LYS A 141 2.92 -0.56 -21.24
CA LYS A 141 3.29 0.57 -22.12
C LYS A 141 2.68 1.88 -21.66
N GLN A 142 1.43 1.87 -21.19
CA GLN A 142 0.78 3.06 -20.63
C GLN A 142 1.47 3.51 -19.35
N PHE A 143 1.77 2.58 -18.44
CA PHE A 143 2.54 2.86 -17.22
C PHE A 143 3.90 3.50 -17.53
N ARG A 144 4.69 2.93 -18.46
CA ARG A 144 5.98 3.50 -18.87
C ARG A 144 5.86 4.94 -19.37
N ARG A 145 4.82 5.25 -20.15
CA ARG A 145 4.56 6.61 -20.64
C ARG A 145 4.26 7.58 -19.51
N LEU A 146 3.49 7.16 -18.51
CA LEU A 146 3.23 7.97 -17.31
C LEU A 146 4.53 8.29 -16.55
N MET A 147 5.45 7.33 -16.52
CA MET A 147 6.79 7.50 -15.94
C MET A 147 7.77 8.26 -16.84
N GLY A 148 7.35 8.74 -18.02
CA GLY A 148 8.23 9.44 -18.97
C GLY A 148 9.26 8.54 -19.66
N LEU A 149 9.08 7.22 -19.60
CA LEU A 149 9.97 6.22 -20.20
C LEU A 149 9.49 5.87 -21.62
N LYS A 150 10.46 5.78 -22.56
CA LYS A 150 10.19 5.47 -23.98
C LYS A 150 9.93 3.98 -24.22
#